data_AF-A0A534RLN4-F1
#
_entry.id   AF-A0A534RLN4-F1
#
_cell.length_a   1.000
_cell.length_b   1.000
_cell.length_c   1.000
_cell.angle_alpha   90.00
_cell.angle_beta   90.00
_cell.angle_gamma   90.00
#
_symmetry.space_group_name_H-M   'P 1'
#
loop_
_entity.id
_entity.type
_entity.pdbx_description
1 polymer ?
#
loop_
_entity_poly.entity_id
_entity_poly.type
_entity_poly.pdbx_seq_one_letter_code
_entity_poly.pdbx_strand_id
1 'polypeptide(L)'
;MGGARGPLADGRWVEIGDEWRALALGVAVRGLDGHVRTRTYSMRLGQRILNVIADPNIAYLLMMAGVLGLYIEFTHPGVVFPGVAGAICLLLALTALQVLPLNTSGLALMLLGVALLGAEVFLPTFGLVGVGGLVAFLLGSLFLFDAGTGVAVARSLVFGVGGTVGAIMLVVATLVVRSQRARAALGPQAMVGTVGIARHRLAPEGTVLVRGEYWTAESEDVVDAGERVEVTGVEGLRLHVRRARQPR
;
A
#
# COMPACT_ATOMS: atom_id res chain seq x y z
N MET A 1 -24.63 19.22 -58.56
CA MET A 1 -24.81 20.24 -57.51
C MET A 1 -24.33 19.65 -56.20
N GLY A 2 -23.22 20.15 -55.67
CA GLY A 2 -22.62 19.71 -54.41
C GLY A 2 -21.53 20.70 -54.01
N GLY A 3 -21.92 21.72 -53.23
CA GLY A 3 -21.06 22.85 -52.89
C GLY A 3 -19.91 22.44 -51.96
N ALA A 4 -18.69 22.59 -52.46
CA ALA A 4 -17.49 22.56 -51.63
C ALA A 4 -17.46 23.85 -50.78
N ARG A 5 -17.70 23.71 -49.47
CA ARG A 5 -17.41 24.79 -48.52
C ARG A 5 -15.90 24.96 -48.46
N GLY A 6 -15.39 26.03 -49.06
CA GLY A 6 -13.98 26.43 -48.94
C GLY A 6 -13.60 26.69 -47.47
N PRO A 7 -12.30 26.65 -47.13
CA PRO A 7 -11.83 26.98 -45.80
C PRO A 7 -12.31 28.39 -45.41
N LEU A 8 -13.03 28.49 -44.29
CA LEU A 8 -13.78 29.65 -43.79
C LEU A 8 -12.95 30.94 -43.53
N ALA A 9 -11.67 30.96 -43.90
CA ALA A 9 -10.73 32.04 -43.57
C ALA A 9 -9.99 32.64 -44.79
N ASP A 10 -10.17 32.10 -46.00
CA ASP A 10 -9.56 32.67 -47.22
C ASP A 10 -10.25 34.01 -47.56
N GLY A 11 -9.45 35.07 -47.78
CA GLY A 11 -9.95 36.42 -48.11
C GLY A 11 -10.33 37.30 -46.90
N ARG A 12 -10.07 36.85 -45.67
CA ARG A 12 -10.26 37.67 -44.47
C ARG A 12 -9.06 38.62 -44.29
N TRP A 13 -9.33 39.90 -44.03
CA TRP A 13 -8.31 40.88 -43.70
C TRP A 13 -7.88 40.71 -42.26
N VAL A 14 -6.57 40.59 -42.02
CA VAL A 14 -5.98 40.55 -40.68
C VAL A 14 -4.87 41.58 -40.59
N GLU A 15 -4.90 42.33 -39.51
CA GLU A 15 -3.91 43.35 -39.16
C GLU A 15 -2.69 42.64 -38.53
N ILE A 16 -1.53 42.77 -39.18
CA ILE A 16 -0.26 42.21 -38.69
C ILE A 16 0.72 43.38 -38.58
N GLY A 17 0.91 43.90 -37.36
CA GLY A 17 1.56 45.19 -37.16
C GLY A 17 0.65 46.34 -37.61
N ASP A 18 1.20 47.35 -38.28
CA ASP A 18 0.45 48.50 -38.83
C ASP A 18 -0.05 48.28 -40.28
N GLU A 19 0.04 47.06 -40.82
CA GLU A 19 -0.38 46.74 -42.19
C GLU A 19 -1.58 45.78 -42.25
N TRP A 20 -2.54 46.16 -43.09
CA TRP A 20 -3.69 45.33 -43.44
C TRP A 20 -3.33 44.37 -44.58
N ARG A 21 -3.34 43.06 -44.31
CA ARG A 21 -3.08 42.04 -45.34
C ARG A 21 -4.25 41.07 -45.45
N ALA A 22 -4.62 40.76 -46.69
CA ALA A 22 -5.61 39.72 -46.99
C ALA A 22 -4.97 38.34 -46.81
N LEU A 23 -5.61 37.47 -46.02
CA LEU A 23 -5.18 36.08 -45.85
C LEU A 23 -5.40 35.31 -47.16
N ALA A 24 -4.30 34.94 -47.82
CA ALA A 24 -4.28 34.05 -48.98
C ALA A 24 -3.75 32.66 -48.55
N LEU A 25 -4.57 31.92 -47.81
CA LEU A 25 -4.26 30.57 -47.31
C LEU A 25 -4.35 29.51 -48.43
N GLY A 26 -5.05 29.80 -49.53
CA GLY A 26 -5.15 28.92 -50.68
C GLY A 26 -3.82 28.62 -51.39
N VAL A 27 -2.83 29.53 -51.31
CA VAL A 27 -1.54 29.41 -52.02
C VAL A 27 -0.36 29.22 -51.06
N ALA A 28 -0.38 29.83 -49.88
CA ALA A 28 0.77 29.79 -48.97
C ALA A 28 1.01 28.42 -48.28
N VAL A 29 0.02 27.52 -48.29
CA VAL A 29 0.14 26.16 -47.72
C VAL A 29 0.44 25.10 -48.78
N ARG A 30 0.30 25.44 -50.08
CA ARG A 30 0.68 24.56 -51.19
C ARG A 30 2.01 25.04 -51.77
N GLY A 31 3.11 24.37 -51.39
CA GLY A 31 4.33 24.42 -52.20
C GLY A 31 3.99 24.06 -53.65
N LEU A 32 4.78 24.57 -54.60
CA LEU A 32 4.56 24.49 -56.06
C LEU A 32 4.29 23.08 -56.65
N ASP A 33 4.44 22.01 -55.86
CA ASP A 33 4.19 20.61 -56.25
C ASP A 33 3.01 19.95 -55.51
N GLY A 34 2.22 20.67 -54.71
CA GLY A 34 1.05 20.10 -54.00
C GLY A 34 1.37 19.07 -52.90
N HIS A 35 2.65 18.77 -52.65
CA HIS A 35 3.09 17.86 -51.61
C HIS A 35 3.57 18.62 -50.35
N VAL A 36 2.90 18.38 -49.23
CA VAL A 36 3.38 18.79 -47.90
C VAL A 36 4.69 18.04 -47.63
N ARG A 37 5.83 18.72 -47.63
CA ARG A 37 7.10 18.15 -47.18
C ARG A 37 7.06 17.98 -45.66
N THR A 38 6.52 16.86 -45.19
CA THR A 38 6.69 16.42 -43.81
C THR A 38 8.14 15.97 -43.63
N ARG A 39 8.98 16.83 -43.04
CA ARG A 39 10.28 16.38 -42.51
C ARG A 39 10.02 15.68 -41.18
N THR A 40 9.93 14.36 -41.23
CA THR A 40 9.94 13.51 -40.05
C THR A 40 11.31 13.65 -39.39
N TYR A 41 11.41 14.49 -38.36
CA TYR A 41 12.56 14.47 -37.46
C TYR A 41 12.47 13.19 -36.64
N SER A 42 13.35 12.22 -36.94
CA SER A 42 13.52 11.05 -36.09
C SER A 42 13.92 11.51 -34.69
N MET A 43 13.20 11.06 -33.65
CA MET A 43 13.55 11.38 -32.27
C MET A 43 15.00 10.94 -32.00
N ARG A 44 15.84 11.86 -31.51
CA ARG A 44 17.16 11.51 -30.98
C ARG A 44 17.00 10.63 -29.73
N LEU A 45 18.03 9.86 -29.36
CA LEU A 45 17.98 8.94 -28.21
C LEU A 45 17.47 9.61 -26.92
N GLY A 46 17.93 10.84 -26.64
CA GLY A 46 17.46 11.64 -25.50
C GLY A 46 16.00 12.07 -25.59
N GLN A 47 15.50 12.41 -26.78
CA GLN A 47 14.07 12.72 -26.98
C GLN A 47 13.20 11.48 -26.79
N ARG A 48 13.69 10.31 -27.19
CA ARG A 48 12.99 9.04 -26.98
C ARG A 48 12.90 8.68 -25.50
N ILE A 49 13.99 8.84 -24.76
CA ILE A 49 14.03 8.66 -23.31
C ILE A 49 13.09 9.65 -22.62
N LEU A 50 13.16 10.93 -22.98
CA LEU A 50 12.29 11.96 -22.41
C LEU A 50 10.81 11.68 -22.71
N ASN A 51 10.48 11.22 -23.92
CA ASN A 51 9.11 10.87 -24.29
C ASN A 51 8.57 9.66 -23.52
N VAL A 52 9.43 8.68 -23.21
CA VAL A 52 9.08 7.54 -22.35
C VAL A 52 8.88 7.98 -20.90
N ILE A 53 9.75 8.84 -20.38
CA ILE A 53 9.65 9.35 -19.00
C ILE A 53 8.44 10.29 -18.84
N ALA A 54 8.05 11.00 -19.90
CA ALA A 54 6.89 11.87 -19.94
C ALA A 54 5.54 11.13 -20.02
N ASP A 55 5.53 9.78 -20.04
CA ASP A 55 4.31 9.01 -19.87
C ASP A 55 3.88 9.01 -18.38
N PRO A 56 2.64 9.41 -18.04
CA PRO A 56 2.17 9.47 -16.66
C PRO A 56 2.30 8.16 -15.89
N ASN A 57 2.13 7.02 -16.56
CA ASN A 57 2.25 5.70 -15.94
C ASN A 57 3.70 5.41 -15.58
N ILE A 58 4.64 5.78 -16.46
CA ILE A 58 6.07 5.57 -16.23
C ILE A 58 6.57 6.52 -15.14
N ALA A 59 6.18 7.79 -15.18
CA ALA A 59 6.47 8.74 -14.11
C ALA A 59 5.93 8.26 -12.75
N TYR A 60 4.70 7.75 -12.72
CA TYR A 60 4.09 7.15 -11.52
C TYR A 60 4.87 5.94 -11.01
N LEU A 61 5.27 5.03 -11.89
CA LEU A 61 6.05 3.84 -11.53
C LEU A 61 7.44 4.20 -11.02
N LEU A 62 8.13 5.16 -11.65
CA LEU A 62 9.42 5.67 -11.21
C LEU A 62 9.31 6.31 -9.82
N MET A 63 8.25 7.09 -9.58
CA MET A 63 7.99 7.68 -8.27
C MET A 63 7.76 6.59 -7.21
N MET A 64 6.92 5.58 -7.51
CA MET A 64 6.67 4.47 -6.59
C MET A 64 7.90 3.63 -6.31
N ALA A 65 8.66 3.27 -7.33
CA ALA A 65 9.94 2.58 -7.17
C ALA A 65 10.93 3.42 -6.36
N GLY A 66 10.96 4.73 -6.58
CA GLY A 66 11.80 5.67 -5.86
C GLY A 66 11.49 5.70 -4.36
N VAL A 67 10.21 5.91 -4.01
CA VAL A 67 9.77 5.94 -2.61
C VAL A 67 9.97 4.58 -1.93
N LEU A 68 9.67 3.48 -2.63
CA LEU A 68 9.87 2.12 -2.10
C LEU A 68 11.35 1.81 -1.85
N GLY A 69 12.25 2.20 -2.76
CA GLY A 69 13.70 2.01 -2.58
C GLY A 69 14.24 2.74 -1.37
N LEU A 70 13.82 4.00 -1.17
CA LEU A 70 14.16 4.77 0.03
C LEU A 70 13.58 4.17 1.30
N TYR A 71 12.33 3.66 1.23
CA TYR A 71 11.70 2.97 2.35
C TYR A 71 12.48 1.72 2.77
N ILE A 72 12.93 0.90 1.81
CA ILE A 72 13.72 -0.31 2.08
C ILE A 72 15.06 0.05 2.72
N GLU A 73 15.77 1.05 2.21
CA GLU A 73 17.02 1.53 2.81
C GLU A 73 16.81 1.96 4.28
N PHE A 74 15.71 2.66 4.55
CA PHE A 74 15.41 3.18 5.89
C PHE A 74 15.06 2.07 6.88
N THR A 75 14.34 1.02 6.46
CA THR A 75 13.98 -0.11 7.33
C THR A 75 15.09 -1.14 7.47
N HIS A 76 16.00 -1.23 6.50
CA HIS A 76 17.10 -2.19 6.47
C HIS A 76 18.44 -1.47 6.25
N PRO A 77 18.99 -0.83 7.31
CA PRO A 77 20.24 -0.11 7.19
C PRO A 77 21.37 -1.05 6.76
N GLY A 78 22.12 -0.65 5.73
CA GLY A 78 23.29 -1.38 5.23
C GLY A 78 23.12 -1.98 3.82
N VAL A 79 21.90 -2.01 3.29
CA VAL A 79 21.65 -2.36 1.89
C VAL A 79 21.60 -1.06 1.09
N VAL A 80 22.74 -0.49 0.69
CA VAL A 80 22.84 0.84 0.03
C VAL A 80 22.20 0.89 -1.37
N PHE A 81 22.07 -0.27 -2.03
CA PHE A 81 21.66 -0.35 -3.44
C PHE A 81 20.23 0.16 -3.70
N PRO A 82 19.18 -0.29 -2.96
CA PRO A 82 17.82 0.24 -3.07
C PRO A 82 17.72 1.74 -2.78
N GLY A 83 18.49 2.29 -1.83
CA GLY A 83 18.48 3.73 -1.56
C GLY A 83 18.98 4.54 -2.73
N VAL A 84 20.12 4.15 -3.33
CA VAL A 84 20.69 4.84 -4.50
C VAL A 84 19.79 4.68 -5.72
N ALA A 85 19.34 3.46 -6.03
CA ALA A 85 18.43 3.22 -7.14
C ALA A 85 17.11 3.99 -6.95
N GLY A 86 16.60 4.00 -5.72
CA GLY A 86 15.39 4.73 -5.35
C GLY A 86 15.55 6.24 -5.55
N ALA A 87 16.66 6.82 -5.08
CA ALA A 87 16.96 8.23 -5.27
C ALA A 87 17.04 8.62 -6.76
N ILE A 88 17.70 7.80 -7.59
CA ILE A 88 17.77 8.02 -9.05
C ILE A 88 16.38 7.97 -9.68
N CYS A 89 15.58 6.95 -9.36
CA CYS A 89 14.21 6.82 -9.85
C CYS A 89 13.35 8.03 -9.45
N LEU A 90 13.50 8.52 -8.21
CA LEU A 90 12.76 9.67 -7.70
C LEU A 90 13.18 10.96 -8.43
N LEU A 91 14.47 11.18 -8.66
CA LEU A 91 14.97 12.32 -9.42
C LEU A 91 14.42 12.33 -10.85
N LEU A 92 14.43 11.17 -11.52
CA LEU A 92 13.84 11.03 -12.86
C LEU A 92 12.33 11.29 -12.85
N ALA A 93 11.60 10.77 -11.86
CA ALA A 93 10.18 11.04 -11.70
C ALA A 93 9.90 12.54 -11.49
N LEU A 94 10.69 13.22 -10.64
CA LEU A 94 10.57 14.66 -10.42
C LEU A 94 10.80 15.46 -11.71
N THR A 95 11.75 15.05 -12.54
CA THR A 95 11.93 15.68 -13.87
C THR A 95 10.74 15.47 -14.79
N ALA A 96 10.09 14.29 -14.75
CA ALA A 96 8.86 14.05 -15.49
C ALA A 96 7.73 14.96 -14.99
N LEU A 97 7.58 15.07 -13.67
CA LEU A 97 6.54 15.86 -13.02
C LEU A 97 6.62 17.35 -13.39
N GLN A 98 7.80 17.90 -13.74
CA GLN A 98 7.92 19.28 -14.23
C GLN A 98 7.22 19.53 -15.57
N VAL A 99 7.06 18.48 -16.39
CA VAL A 99 6.42 18.55 -17.71
C VAL A 99 4.94 18.21 -17.64
N LEU A 100 4.54 17.41 -16.65
CA LEU A 100 3.15 16.97 -16.47
C LEU A 100 2.35 17.95 -15.61
N PRO A 101 1.04 18.13 -15.90
CA PRO A 101 0.14 18.93 -15.08
C PRO A 101 -0.20 18.19 -13.78
N LEU A 102 0.69 18.31 -12.79
CA LEU A 102 0.56 17.66 -11.50
C LEU A 102 -0.42 18.41 -10.57
N ASN A 103 -1.19 17.66 -9.81
CA ASN A 103 -1.99 18.21 -8.72
C ASN A 103 -1.25 18.00 -7.40
N THR A 104 -0.85 19.11 -6.78
CA THR A 104 -0.09 19.10 -5.53
C THR A 104 -0.85 18.45 -4.38
N SER A 105 -2.18 18.58 -4.33
CA SER A 105 -3.02 17.92 -3.34
C SER A 105 -3.00 16.39 -3.49
N GLY A 106 -3.04 15.90 -4.74
CA GLY A 106 -2.93 14.47 -5.04
C GLY A 106 -1.56 13.91 -4.64
N LEU A 107 -0.49 14.62 -4.98
CA LEU A 107 0.87 14.27 -4.57
C LEU A 107 1.04 14.23 -3.05
N ALA A 108 0.58 15.27 -2.34
CA ALA A 108 0.67 15.35 -0.89
C ALA A 108 -0.09 14.20 -0.21
N LEU A 109 -1.30 13.90 -0.70
CA LEU A 109 -2.12 12.80 -0.18
C LEU A 109 -1.48 11.43 -0.45
N MET A 110 -0.86 11.27 -1.62
CA MET A 110 -0.13 10.06 -1.98
C MET A 110 1.09 9.85 -1.08
N LEU A 111 1.90 10.89 -0.88
CA LEU A 111 3.07 10.84 0.02
C LEU A 111 2.65 10.57 1.46
N LEU A 112 1.57 11.20 1.93
CA LEU A 112 0.98 10.91 3.24
C LEU A 112 0.55 9.44 3.33
N GLY A 113 -0.12 8.91 2.30
CA GLY A 113 -0.52 7.50 2.25
C GLY A 113 0.68 6.55 2.37
N VAL A 114 1.76 6.80 1.63
CA VAL A 114 2.99 6.00 1.75
C VAL A 114 3.64 6.14 3.13
N ALA A 115 3.68 7.35 3.69
CA ALA A 115 4.21 7.57 5.03
C ALA A 115 3.40 6.82 6.11
N LEU A 116 2.07 6.81 6.02
CA LEU A 116 1.20 6.06 6.93
C LEU A 116 1.36 4.54 6.75
N LEU A 117 1.47 4.05 5.51
CA LEU A 117 1.77 2.64 5.24
C LEU A 117 3.14 2.24 5.83
N GLY A 118 4.14 3.10 5.71
CA GLY A 118 5.44 2.90 6.35
C GLY A 118 5.37 2.97 7.88
N ALA A 119 4.58 3.88 8.43
CA ALA A 119 4.40 4.05 9.87
C ALA A 119 3.75 2.84 10.54
N GLU A 120 2.81 2.14 9.89
CA GLU A 120 2.20 0.91 10.40
C GLU A 120 3.25 -0.20 10.68
N VAL A 121 4.40 -0.18 9.99
CA VAL A 121 5.48 -1.14 10.25
C VAL A 121 6.19 -0.89 11.58
N PHE A 122 6.25 0.37 12.01
CA PHE A 122 6.86 0.76 13.29
C PHE A 122 5.83 0.79 14.44
N LEU A 123 4.59 1.16 14.11
CA LEU A 123 3.46 1.26 15.02
C LEU A 123 2.44 0.19 14.62
N PRO A 124 2.50 -1.03 15.17
CA PRO A 124 1.54 -2.09 14.87
C PRO A 124 0.17 -1.73 15.47
N THR A 125 -0.56 -0.84 14.79
CA THR A 125 -1.88 -0.33 15.16
C THR A 125 -3.01 -1.27 14.73
N PHE A 126 -2.72 -2.56 14.60
CA PHE A 126 -3.66 -3.59 14.15
C PHE A 126 -4.31 -3.26 12.79
N GLY A 127 -3.60 -2.53 11.92
CA GLY A 127 -4.04 -2.20 10.57
C GLY A 127 -4.84 -0.91 10.42
N LEU A 128 -5.13 -0.15 11.48
CA LEU A 128 -5.89 1.09 11.38
C LEU A 128 -5.13 2.16 10.56
N VAL A 129 -3.86 2.41 10.91
CA VAL A 129 -3.01 3.38 10.20
C VAL A 129 -2.72 2.89 8.79
N GLY A 130 -2.52 1.59 8.61
CA GLY A 130 -2.32 0.96 7.31
C GLY A 130 -3.52 1.13 6.37
N VAL A 131 -4.75 0.88 6.83
CA VAL A 131 -5.96 1.07 6.00
C VAL A 131 -6.14 2.53 5.63
N GLY A 132 -5.96 3.45 6.58
CA GLY A 132 -5.96 4.89 6.30
C GLY A 132 -4.91 5.29 5.27
N GLY A 133 -3.69 4.74 5.40
CA GLY A 133 -2.59 4.93 4.46
C GLY A 133 -2.91 4.41 3.06
N LEU A 134 -3.51 3.22 2.94
CA LEU A 134 -3.91 2.64 1.66
C LEU A 134 -4.99 3.47 0.96
N VAL A 135 -5.99 3.94 1.70
CA VAL A 135 -7.04 4.83 1.16
C VAL A 135 -6.44 6.16 0.72
N ALA A 136 -5.60 6.79 1.54
CA ALA A 136 -4.93 8.04 1.18
C ALA A 136 -4.04 7.86 -0.06
N PHE A 137 -3.30 6.75 -0.13
CA PHE A 137 -2.47 6.39 -1.28
C PHE A 137 -3.29 6.26 -2.57
N LEU A 138 -4.41 5.54 -2.53
CA LEU A 138 -5.29 5.34 -3.69
C LEU A 138 -5.92 6.64 -4.16
N LEU A 139 -6.46 7.43 -3.23
CA LEU A 139 -7.05 8.74 -3.54
C LEU A 139 -5.99 9.70 -4.09
N GLY A 140 -4.82 9.76 -3.47
CA GLY A 140 -3.70 10.58 -3.94
C GLY A 140 -3.24 10.17 -5.35
N SER A 141 -3.13 8.87 -5.61
CA SER A 141 -2.77 8.33 -6.93
C SER A 141 -3.82 8.66 -8.00
N LEU A 142 -5.11 8.61 -7.67
CA LEU A 142 -6.20 8.96 -8.59
C LEU A 142 -6.24 10.45 -8.92
N PHE A 143 -5.91 11.31 -7.96
CA PHE A 143 -5.91 12.76 -8.13
C PHE A 143 -4.53 13.32 -8.50
N LEU A 144 -3.51 12.50 -8.72
CA LEU A 144 -2.12 12.94 -8.88
C LEU A 144 -1.91 13.86 -10.08
N PHE A 145 -2.61 13.59 -11.19
CA PHE A 145 -2.55 14.39 -12.42
C PHE A 145 -3.91 15.02 -12.70
N ASP A 146 -3.88 16.24 -13.24
CA ASP A 146 -5.10 16.98 -13.56
C ASP A 146 -5.84 16.34 -14.75
N ALA A 147 -6.98 15.72 -14.45
CA ALA A 147 -7.85 15.06 -15.43
C ALA A 147 -8.39 16.01 -16.51
N GLY A 148 -8.40 17.34 -16.27
CA GLY A 148 -8.82 18.35 -17.24
C GLY A 148 -7.92 18.45 -18.47
N THR A 149 -6.69 17.92 -18.38
CA THR A 149 -5.69 17.97 -19.46
C THR A 149 -5.65 16.71 -20.33
N GLY A 150 -6.44 15.68 -19.98
CA GLY A 150 -6.41 14.37 -20.65
C GLY A 150 -5.19 13.50 -20.30
N VAL A 151 -4.28 14.01 -19.46
CA VAL A 151 -3.07 13.33 -18.99
C VAL A 151 -3.37 12.71 -17.62
N ALA A 152 -3.56 11.39 -17.57
CA ALA A 152 -3.88 10.68 -16.34
C ALA A 152 -3.19 9.31 -16.27
N VAL A 153 -2.94 8.82 -15.06
CA VAL A 153 -2.47 7.46 -14.83
C VAL A 153 -3.60 6.48 -15.12
N ALA A 154 -3.27 5.37 -15.74
CA ALA A 154 -4.21 4.29 -16.01
C ALA A 154 -4.80 3.78 -14.68
N ARG A 155 -6.14 3.81 -14.56
CA ARG A 155 -6.85 3.33 -13.36
C ARG A 155 -6.51 1.88 -13.03
N SER A 156 -6.28 1.06 -14.06
CA SER A 156 -5.84 -0.34 -13.90
C SER A 156 -4.50 -0.43 -13.16
N LEU A 157 -3.58 0.50 -13.40
CA LEU A 157 -2.30 0.53 -12.71
C LEU A 157 -2.48 0.91 -11.23
N VAL A 158 -3.28 1.95 -10.96
CA VAL A 158 -3.56 2.40 -9.58
C VAL A 158 -4.22 1.30 -8.77
N PHE A 159 -5.29 0.69 -9.30
CA PHE A 159 -5.98 -0.42 -8.61
C PHE A 159 -5.15 -1.69 -8.57
N GLY A 160 -4.28 -1.95 -9.56
CA GLY A 160 -3.37 -3.09 -9.54
C GLY A 160 -2.32 -2.99 -8.44
N VAL A 161 -1.66 -1.82 -8.33
CA VAL A 161 -0.68 -1.55 -7.28
C VAL A 161 -1.34 -1.52 -5.91
N GLY A 162 -2.42 -0.74 -5.74
CA GLY A 162 -3.13 -0.66 -4.47
C GLY A 162 -3.77 -1.98 -4.05
N GLY A 163 -4.29 -2.76 -5.00
CA GLY A 163 -4.80 -4.11 -4.74
C GLY A 163 -3.70 -5.07 -4.30
N THR A 164 -2.51 -4.99 -4.88
CA THR A 164 -1.35 -5.79 -4.46
C THR A 164 -0.91 -5.45 -3.04
N VAL A 165 -0.77 -4.16 -2.73
CA VAL A 165 -0.43 -3.69 -1.36
C VAL A 165 -1.51 -4.12 -0.37
N GLY A 166 -2.79 -3.93 -0.70
CA GLY A 166 -3.92 -4.33 0.14
C GLY A 166 -3.98 -5.85 0.37
N ALA A 167 -3.68 -6.66 -0.65
CA ALA A 167 -3.62 -8.11 -0.53
C ALA A 167 -2.49 -8.55 0.41
N ILE A 168 -1.29 -7.98 0.27
CA ILE A 168 -0.16 -8.25 1.17
C ILE A 168 -0.54 -7.89 2.61
N MET A 169 -1.12 -6.71 2.82
CA MET A 169 -1.60 -6.29 4.14
C MET A 169 -2.63 -7.26 4.72
N LEU A 170 -3.59 -7.71 3.92
CA LEU A 170 -4.60 -8.67 4.36
C LEU A 170 -3.97 -10.00 4.76
N VAL A 171 -3.02 -10.52 3.98
CA VAL A 171 -2.26 -11.73 4.33
C VAL A 171 -1.54 -11.53 5.66
N VAL A 172 -0.78 -10.46 5.82
CA VAL A 172 -0.06 -10.16 7.07
C VAL A 172 -1.03 -10.06 8.25
N ALA A 173 -2.14 -9.33 8.11
CA ALA A 173 -3.15 -9.20 9.15
C ALA A 173 -3.74 -10.56 9.56
N THR A 174 -4.08 -11.42 8.59
CA THR A 174 -4.59 -12.77 8.89
C THR A 174 -3.56 -13.64 9.62
N LEU A 175 -2.28 -13.56 9.25
CA LEU A 175 -1.20 -14.28 9.91
C LEU A 175 -1.00 -13.79 11.36
N VAL A 176 -1.04 -12.47 11.57
CA VAL A 176 -0.92 -11.87 12.91
C VAL A 176 -2.09 -12.31 13.79
N VAL A 177 -3.33 -12.20 13.32
CA VAL A 177 -4.52 -12.63 14.07
C VAL A 177 -4.46 -14.12 14.38
N ARG A 178 -4.04 -14.95 13.42
CA ARG A 178 -3.88 -16.39 13.63
C ARG A 178 -2.81 -16.71 14.68
N SER A 179 -1.68 -16.01 14.65
CA SER A 179 -0.60 -16.14 15.64
C SER A 179 -1.07 -15.78 17.05
N GLN A 180 -1.80 -14.67 17.19
CA GLN A 180 -2.35 -14.25 18.50
C GLN A 180 -3.36 -15.26 19.05
N ARG A 181 -4.25 -15.78 18.20
CA ARG A 181 -5.21 -16.83 18.61
C ARG A 181 -4.51 -18.14 19.00
N ALA A 182 -3.43 -18.51 18.31
CA ALA A 182 -2.65 -19.69 18.66
C ALA A 182 -1.94 -19.55 20.02
N ARG A 183 -1.42 -18.36 20.36
CA ARG A 183 -0.85 -18.10 21.69
C ARG A 183 -1.90 -18.14 22.81
N ALA A 184 -3.11 -17.64 22.56
CA ALA A 184 -4.22 -17.75 23.52
C ALA A 184 -4.56 -19.21 23.86
N ALA A 185 -4.40 -20.13 22.90
CA ALA A 185 -4.61 -21.57 23.12
C ALA A 185 -3.46 -22.27 23.89
N LEU A 186 -2.35 -21.59 24.15
CA LEU A 186 -1.20 -22.10 24.93
C LEU A 186 -1.03 -21.38 26.27
N GLY A 187 -1.81 -20.33 26.55
CA GLY A 187 -1.73 -19.57 27.80
C GLY A 187 -2.41 -20.26 28.99
N PRO A 188 -2.40 -19.63 30.18
CA PRO A 188 -3.02 -20.20 31.39
C PRO A 188 -4.50 -20.53 31.21
N GLN A 189 -5.22 -19.77 30.38
CA GLN A 189 -6.63 -20.05 30.03
C GLN A 189 -6.83 -21.41 29.33
N ALA A 190 -5.81 -21.94 28.65
CA ALA A 190 -5.84 -23.26 28.04
C ALA A 190 -5.69 -24.42 29.05
N MET A 191 -5.47 -24.10 30.33
CA MET A 191 -5.53 -25.06 31.43
C MET A 191 -6.98 -25.39 31.80
N VAL A 192 -7.94 -24.49 31.57
CA VAL A 192 -9.35 -24.73 31.89
C VAL A 192 -9.89 -25.93 31.11
N GLY A 193 -10.51 -26.87 31.80
CA GLY A 193 -11.00 -28.15 31.26
C GLY A 193 -9.94 -29.26 31.16
N THR A 194 -8.69 -29.00 31.54
CA THR A 194 -7.66 -30.05 31.60
C THR A 194 -7.72 -30.82 32.92
N VAL A 195 -7.31 -32.09 32.89
CA VAL A 195 -7.23 -32.95 34.07
C VAL A 195 -5.79 -33.05 34.54
N GLY A 196 -5.55 -32.72 35.81
CA GLY A 196 -4.28 -32.88 36.51
C GLY A 196 -4.33 -33.94 37.61
N ILE A 197 -3.22 -34.07 38.33
CA ILE A 197 -3.09 -34.95 39.50
C ILE A 197 -2.63 -34.11 40.69
N ALA A 198 -3.32 -34.22 41.82
CA ALA A 198 -2.90 -33.62 43.07
C ALA A 198 -1.57 -34.24 43.53
N ARG A 199 -0.54 -33.42 43.77
CA ARG A 199 0.77 -33.89 44.26
C ARG A 199 0.86 -33.84 45.78
N HIS A 200 0.16 -32.88 46.38
CA HIS A 200 -0.07 -32.79 47.82
C HIS A 200 -1.57 -32.78 48.08
N ARG A 201 -1.99 -32.96 49.33
CA ARG A 201 -3.39 -32.76 49.73
C ARG A 201 -3.77 -31.28 49.49
N LEU A 202 -4.88 -31.02 48.82
CA LEU A 202 -5.46 -29.69 48.66
C LEU A 202 -6.54 -29.48 49.73
N ALA A 203 -6.36 -28.49 50.59
CA ALA A 203 -7.35 -28.08 51.60
C ALA A 203 -7.01 -26.68 52.19
N PRO A 204 -7.41 -25.56 51.57
CA PRO A 204 -7.96 -25.40 50.23
C PRO A 204 -6.87 -25.26 49.15
N GLU A 205 -5.66 -24.82 49.53
CA GLU A 205 -4.53 -24.66 48.62
C GLU A 205 -3.63 -25.91 48.60
N GLY A 206 -2.97 -26.15 47.46
CA GLY A 206 -1.97 -27.19 47.29
C GLY A 206 -1.31 -27.13 45.92
N THR A 207 -0.58 -28.19 45.55
CA THR A 207 0.10 -28.26 44.25
C THR A 207 -0.44 -29.41 43.42
N VAL A 208 -0.73 -29.12 42.15
CA VAL A 208 -1.20 -30.07 41.15
C VAL A 208 -0.20 -30.17 40.00
N LEU A 209 -0.10 -31.34 39.39
CA LEU A 209 0.65 -31.55 38.15
C LEU A 209 -0.35 -31.55 36.98
N VAL A 210 -0.28 -30.54 36.12
CA VAL A 210 -1.13 -30.38 34.92
C VAL A 210 -0.22 -30.23 33.71
N ARG A 211 -0.44 -31.05 32.67
CA ARG A 211 0.39 -31.09 31.44
C ARG A 211 1.93 -31.19 31.67
N GLY A 212 2.35 -31.77 32.80
CA GLY A 212 3.77 -31.93 33.15
C GLY A 212 4.38 -30.76 33.92
N GLU A 213 3.59 -29.74 34.26
CA GLU A 213 4.02 -28.58 35.04
C GLU A 213 3.36 -28.57 36.43
N TYR A 214 4.11 -28.12 37.44
CA TYR A 214 3.60 -27.93 38.79
C TYR A 214 2.92 -26.58 38.93
N TRP A 215 1.65 -26.59 39.30
CA TRP A 215 0.84 -25.40 39.47
C TRP A 215 0.30 -25.31 40.89
N THR A 216 0.26 -24.10 41.44
CA THR A 216 -0.49 -23.82 42.67
C THR A 216 -1.97 -23.87 42.34
N ALA A 217 -2.72 -24.65 43.10
CA ALA A 217 -4.14 -24.82 42.89
C ALA A 217 -4.93 -24.66 44.18
N GLU A 218 -6.15 -24.17 44.03
CA GLU A 218 -7.12 -23.99 45.09
C GLU A 218 -8.36 -24.84 44.77
N SER A 219 -8.89 -25.54 45.78
CA SER A 219 -10.08 -26.36 45.65
C SER A 219 -11.03 -26.13 46.82
N GLU A 220 -12.32 -26.05 46.52
CA GLU A 220 -13.39 -26.02 47.52
C GLU A 220 -13.59 -27.39 48.20
N ASP A 221 -13.22 -28.47 47.50
CA ASP A 221 -13.26 -29.84 48.01
C ASP A 221 -11.91 -30.25 48.60
N VAL A 222 -11.92 -31.10 49.63
CA VAL A 222 -10.69 -31.75 50.11
C VAL A 222 -10.29 -32.85 49.12
N VAL A 223 -9.12 -32.69 48.50
CA VAL A 223 -8.57 -33.65 47.53
C VAL A 223 -7.24 -34.20 48.06
N ASP A 224 -7.13 -35.53 48.14
CA ASP A 224 -5.91 -36.19 48.60
C ASP A 224 -4.83 -36.29 47.51
N ALA A 225 -3.57 -36.44 47.94
CA ALA A 225 -2.45 -36.61 47.03
C ALA A 225 -2.64 -37.88 46.15
N GLY A 226 -2.43 -37.73 44.84
CA GLY A 226 -2.60 -38.77 43.84
C GLY A 226 -3.97 -38.76 43.14
N GLU A 227 -4.94 -37.98 43.62
CA GLU A 227 -6.26 -37.90 43.00
C GLU A 227 -6.28 -37.01 41.75
N ARG A 228 -7.22 -37.29 40.84
CA ARG A 228 -7.40 -36.52 39.61
C ARG A 228 -8.28 -35.30 39.87
N VAL A 229 -7.85 -34.16 39.37
CA VAL A 229 -8.57 -32.88 39.47
C VAL A 229 -8.78 -32.29 38.09
N GLU A 230 -9.90 -31.61 37.89
CA GLU A 230 -10.22 -30.88 36.67
C GLU A 230 -10.11 -29.38 36.95
N VAL A 231 -9.40 -28.66 36.09
CA VAL A 231 -9.23 -27.21 36.20
C VAL A 231 -10.51 -26.51 35.72
N THR A 232 -11.13 -25.71 36.59
CA THR A 232 -12.38 -24.98 36.32
C THR A 232 -12.15 -23.52 35.96
N GLY A 233 -11.03 -22.94 36.41
CA GLY A 233 -10.69 -21.55 36.17
C GLY A 233 -9.21 -21.27 36.43
N VAL A 234 -8.73 -20.13 35.95
CA VAL A 234 -7.36 -19.66 36.20
C VAL A 234 -7.39 -18.21 36.61
N GLU A 235 -6.75 -17.91 37.74
CA GLU A 235 -6.64 -16.56 38.29
C GLU A 235 -5.17 -16.24 38.56
N GLY A 236 -4.58 -15.43 37.68
CA GLY A 236 -3.14 -15.16 37.69
C GLY A 236 -2.31 -16.43 37.49
N LEU A 237 -1.58 -16.85 38.53
CA LEU A 237 -0.76 -18.07 38.56
C LEU A 237 -1.36 -19.19 39.44
N ARG A 238 -2.64 -19.06 39.83
CA ARG A 238 -3.38 -20.06 40.60
C ARG A 238 -4.46 -20.71 39.74
N LEU A 239 -4.57 -22.03 39.84
CA LEU A 239 -5.61 -22.81 39.19
C LEU A 239 -6.76 -23.08 40.17
N HIS A 240 -7.98 -22.77 39.78
CA HIS A 240 -9.16 -23.25 40.47
C HIS A 240 -9.45 -24.67 39.97
N VAL A 241 -9.53 -25.63 40.88
CA VAL A 241 -9.69 -27.05 40.53
C VAL A 241 -10.81 -27.70 41.34
N ARG A 242 -11.49 -28.66 40.73
CA ARG A 242 -12.47 -29.52 41.38
C ARG A 242 -12.08 -30.99 41.25
N ARG A 243 -12.59 -31.85 42.12
CA ARG A 243 -12.38 -33.30 41.99
C ARG A 243 -12.93 -33.78 40.65
N ALA A 244 -12.10 -34.45 39.84
CA ALA A 244 -12.53 -34.94 38.54
C ALA A 244 -13.51 -36.11 38.74
N ARG A 245 -14.70 -36.04 38.13
CA ARG A 245 -15.64 -37.17 38.14
C ARG A 245 -15.02 -38.31 37.34
N GLN A 246 -14.83 -39.47 37.97
CA GLN A 246 -14.39 -40.67 37.26
C GLN A 246 -15.41 -41.01 36.15
N PRO A 247 -14.98 -41.19 34.89
CA PRO A 247 -15.84 -41.80 33.90
C PRO A 247 -16.08 -43.25 34.34
N ARG A 248 -17.35 -43.63 34.44
CA ARG A 248 -17.81 -45.01 34.69
C ARG A 248 -17.38 -45.94 33.58
#